data_AF-A0A662HF16-F1
#
_entry.id   AF-A0A662HF16-F1
#
_cell.length_a   1.000
_cell.length_b   1.000
_cell.length_c   1.000
_cell.angle_alpha   90.00
_cell.angle_beta   90.00
_cell.angle_gamma   90.00
#
_symmetry.space_group_name_H-M   'P 1'
#
loop_
_entity.id
_entity.type
_entity.pdbx_description
1 polymer ?
#
loop_
_entity_poly.entity_id
_entity_poly.type
_entity_poly.pdbx_seq_one_letter_code
_entity_poly.pdbx_strand_id
1 'polypeptide(L)'
;MVRLSEALEALLEVRDRIYELMDGRAIEGDVIAAVRRAKRVVAALRRGQMWEGLSPRLALSLVEHVGELVEKIMRDLSSVEHNVRRGSLTRALHVLNEAEAVLAKLSLYMAAPTAAIRDLAVPLEATDVALECGSALAAEVYGFVARRGRVSRSTLTAAFAGREGLEEALSRLVSRGYLLMEEEGGELYYRVGKL
;
A
#
# COMPACT_ATOMS: atom_id res chain seq x y z
N MET A 1 -6.49 -14.11 14.78
CA MET A 1 -6.65 -12.98 13.83
C MET A 1 -5.50 -12.03 14.12
N VAL A 2 -4.53 -11.90 13.22
CA VAL A 2 -3.34 -11.04 13.43
C VAL A 2 -3.71 -9.60 13.13
N ARG A 3 -3.42 -8.70 14.07
CA ARG A 3 -3.65 -7.26 13.89
C ARG A 3 -2.44 -6.60 13.23
N LEU A 4 -2.67 -5.49 12.53
CA LEU A 4 -1.59 -4.66 11.97
C LEU A 4 -0.56 -4.23 13.03
N SER A 5 -1.02 -3.96 14.25
CA SER A 5 -0.17 -3.62 15.39
C SER A 5 0.83 -4.73 15.71
N GLU A 6 0.44 -6.00 15.62
CA GLU A 6 1.33 -7.15 15.87
C GLU A 6 2.41 -7.25 14.78
N ALA A 7 2.08 -6.92 13.53
CA ALA A 7 3.06 -6.88 12.43
C ALA A 7 4.08 -5.75 12.62
N LEU A 8 3.62 -4.57 13.08
CA LEU A 8 4.52 -3.45 13.40
C LEU A 8 5.42 -3.80 14.59
N GLU A 9 4.87 -4.33 15.68
CA GLU A 9 5.65 -4.77 16.85
C GLU A 9 6.73 -5.79 16.47
N ALA A 10 6.43 -6.73 15.56
CA ALA A 10 7.40 -7.71 15.10
C ALA A 10 8.54 -7.07 14.26
N LEU A 11 8.28 -6.01 13.51
CA LEU A 11 9.32 -5.25 12.81
C LEU A 11 10.19 -4.43 13.79
N LEU A 12 9.57 -3.79 14.78
CA LEU A 12 10.28 -3.05 15.82
C LEU A 12 11.21 -3.97 16.62
N GLU A 13 10.77 -5.20 16.90
CA GLU A 13 11.60 -6.23 17.54
C GLU A 13 12.83 -6.56 16.70
N VAL A 14 12.71 -6.68 15.37
CA VAL A 14 13.87 -6.88 14.48
C VAL A 14 14.85 -5.72 14.59
N ARG A 15 14.35 -4.49 14.62
CA ARG A 15 15.17 -3.27 14.72
C ARG A 15 15.97 -3.26 16.00
N ASP A 16 15.31 -3.51 17.13
CA ASP A 16 15.94 -3.53 18.44
C ASP A 16 17.03 -4.61 18.51
N ARG A 17 16.78 -5.79 17.94
CA ARG A 17 17.79 -6.87 17.85
C ARG A 17 18.97 -6.51 16.96
N ILE A 18 18.76 -5.79 15.86
CA ILE A 18 19.86 -5.31 15.01
C ILE A 18 20.71 -4.30 15.79
N TYR A 19 20.11 -3.37 16.53
CA TYR A 19 20.87 -2.42 17.36
C TYR A 19 21.65 -3.13 18.46
N GLU A 20 21.03 -4.07 19.17
CA GLU A 20 21.73 -4.88 20.17
C GLU A 20 22.91 -5.65 19.56
N LEU A 21 22.78 -6.20 18.35
CA LEU A 21 23.87 -6.86 17.64
C LEU A 21 24.99 -5.88 17.26
N MET A 22 24.64 -4.67 16.79
CA MET A 22 25.61 -3.61 16.48
C MET A 22 26.39 -3.14 17.73
N ASP A 23 25.73 -3.14 18.89
CA ASP A 23 26.31 -2.79 20.19
C ASP A 23 27.07 -3.96 20.85
N GLY A 24 27.07 -5.15 20.24
CA GLY A 24 27.71 -6.36 20.79
C GLY A 24 26.96 -7.00 21.97
N ARG A 25 25.66 -6.70 22.13
CA ARG A 25 24.78 -7.18 23.22
C ARG A 25 23.89 -8.36 22.84
N ALA A 26 23.76 -8.67 21.54
CA ALA A 26 22.99 -9.81 21.04
C ALA A 26 23.84 -10.71 20.12
N ILE A 27 23.39 -11.94 19.91
CA ILE A 27 23.98 -12.86 18.94
C ILE A 27 23.18 -12.86 17.63
N GLU A 28 23.85 -13.17 16.52
CA GLU A 28 23.25 -13.18 15.18
C GLU A 28 21.98 -14.05 15.09
N GLY A 29 21.96 -15.16 15.84
CA GLY A 29 20.80 -16.07 15.91
C GLY A 29 19.52 -15.41 16.40
N ASP A 30 19.61 -14.44 17.32
CA ASP A 30 18.44 -13.74 17.88
C ASP A 30 17.82 -12.80 16.84
N VAL A 31 18.66 -12.10 16.07
CA VAL A 31 18.21 -11.26 14.96
C VAL A 31 17.50 -12.10 13.91
N ILE A 32 18.09 -13.25 13.52
CA ILE A 32 17.48 -14.15 12.53
C ILE A 32 16.14 -14.71 13.04
N ALA A 33 16.04 -15.05 14.33
CA ALA A 33 14.80 -15.52 14.93
C ALA A 33 13.71 -14.44 14.91
N ALA A 34 14.06 -13.18 15.23
CA ALA A 34 13.15 -12.04 15.15
C ALA A 34 12.66 -11.80 13.71
N VAL A 35 13.55 -11.85 12.71
CA VAL A 35 13.18 -11.68 11.30
C VAL A 35 12.24 -12.79 10.83
N ARG A 36 12.49 -14.05 11.22
CA ARG A 36 11.58 -15.17 10.93
C ARG A 36 10.22 -15.00 11.59
N ARG A 37 10.17 -14.44 12.79
CA ARG A 37 8.91 -14.10 13.47
C ARG A 37 8.17 -13.02 12.68
N ALA A 38 8.82 -11.91 12.35
CA ALA A 38 8.24 -10.83 11.55
C ALA A 38 7.66 -11.36 10.23
N LYS A 39 8.41 -12.19 9.49
CA LYS A 39 7.94 -12.83 8.25
C LYS A 39 6.65 -13.65 8.47
N ARG A 40 6.58 -14.44 9.55
CA ARG A 40 5.38 -15.23 9.87
C ARG A 40 4.17 -14.36 10.20
N VAL A 41 4.39 -13.28 10.95
CA VAL A 41 3.32 -12.34 11.35
C VAL A 41 2.78 -11.60 10.13
N VAL A 42 3.64 -11.05 9.27
CA VAL A 42 3.23 -10.39 8.01
C VAL A 42 2.50 -11.37 7.08
N ALA A 43 2.97 -12.61 6.95
CA ALA A 43 2.27 -13.63 6.17
C ALA A 43 0.91 -14.03 6.76
N ALA A 44 0.73 -13.93 8.07
CA ALA A 44 -0.55 -14.16 8.73
C ALA A 44 -1.51 -12.96 8.57
N LEU A 45 -0.98 -11.73 8.56
CA LEU A 45 -1.73 -10.51 8.26
C LEU A 45 -2.42 -10.60 6.90
N ARG A 46 -1.68 -11.10 5.88
CA ARG A 46 -2.20 -11.37 4.52
C ARG A 46 -3.47 -12.24 4.52
N ARG A 47 -3.57 -13.21 5.42
CA ARG A 47 -4.64 -14.22 5.44
C ARG A 47 -5.80 -13.88 6.37
N GLY A 48 -5.61 -12.94 7.29
CA GLY A 48 -6.45 -12.85 8.49
C GLY A 48 -7.17 -11.54 8.69
N GLN A 49 -7.00 -10.53 7.83
CA GLN A 49 -7.50 -9.18 8.08
C GLN A 49 -8.60 -8.76 7.10
N MET A 50 -9.69 -8.22 7.64
CA MET A 50 -10.65 -7.45 6.85
C MET A 50 -10.17 -6.00 6.80
N TRP A 51 -9.97 -5.47 5.60
CA TRP A 51 -9.45 -4.12 5.34
C TRP A 51 -10.61 -3.13 5.27
N GLU A 52 -11.24 -2.84 6.40
CA GLU A 52 -12.33 -1.86 6.46
C GLU A 52 -11.80 -0.46 6.10
N GLY A 53 -12.40 0.18 5.10
CA GLY A 53 -12.03 1.55 4.66
C GLY A 53 -10.92 1.65 3.61
N LEU A 54 -10.28 0.54 3.23
CA LEU A 54 -9.26 0.46 2.17
C LEU A 54 -9.71 -0.45 1.03
N SER A 55 -9.21 -0.20 -0.19
CA SER A 55 -9.30 -1.17 -1.27
C SER A 55 -8.59 -2.48 -0.85
N PRO A 56 -9.25 -3.65 -0.88
CA PRO A 56 -8.62 -4.93 -0.59
C PRO A 56 -7.37 -5.19 -1.42
N ARG A 57 -7.36 -4.75 -2.68
CA ARG A 57 -6.20 -4.86 -3.58
C ARG A 57 -5.02 -4.00 -3.11
N LEU A 58 -5.27 -2.74 -2.74
CA LEU A 58 -4.22 -1.83 -2.24
C LEU A 58 -3.65 -2.36 -0.93
N ALA A 59 -4.50 -2.80 -0.01
CA ALA A 59 -4.06 -3.35 1.26
C ALA A 59 -3.23 -4.64 1.06
N LEU A 60 -3.66 -5.52 0.16
CA LEU A 60 -2.90 -6.71 -0.19
C LEU A 60 -1.55 -6.36 -0.82
N SER A 61 -1.51 -5.44 -1.78
CA SER A 61 -0.28 -4.99 -2.44
C SER A 61 0.73 -4.39 -1.45
N LEU A 62 0.26 -3.55 -0.52
CA LEU A 62 1.13 -2.96 0.51
C LEU A 62 1.66 -4.01 1.49
N VAL A 63 0.85 -5.00 1.87
CA VAL A 63 1.29 -6.13 2.72
C VAL A 63 2.25 -7.05 1.97
N GLU A 64 2.05 -7.27 0.68
CA GLU A 64 2.98 -8.02 -0.18
C GLU A 64 4.32 -7.30 -0.29
N HIS A 65 4.32 -5.99 -0.52
CA HIS A 65 5.53 -5.16 -0.52
C HIS A 65 6.29 -5.26 0.81
N VAL A 66 5.60 -5.17 1.95
CA VAL A 66 6.22 -5.38 3.27
C VAL A 66 6.81 -6.78 3.39
N GLY A 67 6.11 -7.81 2.88
CA GLY A 67 6.63 -9.17 2.83
C GLY A 67 7.94 -9.28 2.05
N GLU A 68 8.02 -8.67 0.87
CA GLU A 68 9.23 -8.64 0.03
C GLU A 68 10.38 -7.92 0.71
N LEU A 69 10.11 -6.80 1.40
CA LEU A 69 11.11 -6.08 2.19
C LEU A 69 11.65 -6.94 3.34
N VAL A 70 10.79 -7.67 4.05
CA VAL A 70 11.22 -8.60 5.11
C VAL A 70 12.06 -9.75 4.55
N GLU A 71 11.73 -10.26 3.36
CA GLU A 71 12.57 -11.26 2.68
C GLU A 71 13.93 -10.70 2.25
N LYS A 72 13.98 -9.44 1.83
CA LYS A 72 15.24 -8.75 1.52
C LYS A 72 16.11 -8.59 2.78
N ILE A 73 15.54 -8.21 3.92
CA ILE A 73 16.24 -8.19 5.22
C ILE A 73 16.81 -9.57 5.55
N MET A 74 16.00 -10.63 5.40
CA MET A 74 16.45 -11.99 5.67
C MET A 74 17.61 -12.41 4.78
N ARG A 75 17.58 -12.06 3.49
CA ARG A 75 18.69 -12.31 2.54
C ARG A 75 19.95 -11.53 2.91
N ASP A 76 19.84 -10.25 3.23
CA ASP A 76 20.97 -9.40 3.62
C ASP A 76 21.66 -9.88 4.90
N LEU A 77 20.90 -10.49 5.82
CA LEU A 77 21.41 -11.05 7.08
C LEU A 77 21.90 -12.50 6.94
N SER A 78 21.33 -13.28 6.02
CA SER A 78 21.70 -14.70 5.80
C SER A 78 22.87 -14.86 4.84
N SER A 79 23.24 -13.85 4.04
CA SER A 79 24.35 -13.91 3.08
C SER A 79 25.75 -13.92 3.74
N VAL A 80 25.82 -14.15 5.05
CA VAL A 80 27.06 -14.02 5.82
C VAL A 80 27.10 -15.12 6.86
N GLU A 81 27.52 -16.32 6.46
CA GLU A 81 27.59 -17.47 7.36
C GLU A 81 28.61 -17.29 8.50
N HIS A 82 29.50 -16.28 8.45
CA HIS A 82 30.33 -15.85 9.58
C HIS A 82 30.61 -14.34 9.52
N ASN A 83 30.30 -13.61 10.60
CA ASN A 83 30.46 -12.15 10.80
C ASN A 83 29.54 -11.27 9.94
N VAL A 84 28.29 -11.09 10.35
CA VAL A 84 27.38 -10.11 9.73
C VAL A 84 28.09 -8.75 9.66
N ARG A 85 28.51 -8.37 8.46
CA ARG A 85 29.26 -7.14 8.24
C ARG A 85 28.38 -5.95 8.61
N ARG A 86 28.95 -4.95 9.29
CA ARG A 86 28.25 -3.69 9.66
C ARG A 86 27.48 -3.04 8.48
N GLY A 87 27.99 -3.20 7.25
CA GLY A 87 27.31 -2.77 6.03
C GLY A 87 26.01 -3.52 5.71
N SER A 88 25.95 -4.82 6.01
CA SER A 88 24.71 -5.62 5.88
C SER A 88 23.66 -5.22 6.92
N LEU A 89 24.07 -4.96 8.17
CA LEU A 89 23.18 -4.44 9.21
C LEU A 89 22.59 -3.07 8.83
N THR A 90 23.41 -2.19 8.27
CA THR A 90 22.97 -0.85 7.84
C THR A 90 21.94 -0.94 6.70
N ARG A 91 22.16 -1.83 5.71
CA ARG A 91 21.17 -2.07 4.65
C ARG A 91 19.89 -2.69 5.19
N ALA A 92 19.99 -3.67 6.08
CA ALA A 92 18.84 -4.28 6.74
C ALA A 92 18.00 -3.24 7.49
N LEU A 93 18.63 -2.33 8.24
CA LEU A 93 17.93 -1.22 8.91
C LEU A 93 17.25 -0.26 7.92
N HIS A 94 17.89 0.05 6.80
CA HIS A 94 17.28 0.90 5.78
C HIS A 94 16.01 0.26 5.19
N VAL A 95 16.08 -1.03 4.84
CA VAL A 95 14.94 -1.79 4.33
C VAL A 95 13.85 -1.96 5.40
N LEU A 96 14.24 -2.13 6.67
CA LEU A 96 13.31 -2.22 7.80
C LEU A 96 12.55 -0.92 8.03
N ASN A 97 13.22 0.23 7.96
CA ASN A 97 12.57 1.53 8.04
C ASN A 97 11.53 1.73 6.93
N GLU A 98 11.81 1.24 5.72
CA GLU A 98 10.84 1.26 4.62
C GLU A 98 9.61 0.40 4.95
N ALA A 99 9.81 -0.83 5.45
CA ALA A 99 8.74 -1.73 5.83
C ALA A 99 7.88 -1.15 6.97
N GLU A 100 8.51 -0.58 8.00
CA GLU A 100 7.83 0.12 9.10
C GLU A 100 7.01 1.31 8.60
N ALA A 101 7.57 2.12 7.69
CA ALA A 101 6.87 3.27 7.11
C ALA A 101 5.62 2.85 6.31
N VAL A 102 5.69 1.74 5.58
CA VAL A 102 4.56 1.20 4.82
C VAL A 102 3.46 0.70 5.76
N LEU A 103 3.80 -0.07 6.80
CA LEU A 103 2.82 -0.52 7.81
C LEU A 103 2.23 0.64 8.61
N ALA A 104 3.03 1.65 8.95
CA ALA A 104 2.55 2.85 9.64
C ALA A 104 1.56 3.64 8.77
N LYS A 105 1.84 3.81 7.47
CA LYS A 105 0.89 4.41 6.52
C LYS A 105 -0.40 3.61 6.44
N LEU A 106 -0.31 2.28 6.38
CA LEU A 106 -1.49 1.42 6.37
C LEU A 106 -2.32 1.55 7.65
N SER A 107 -1.66 1.71 8.79
CA SER A 107 -2.30 1.94 10.10
C SER A 107 -3.08 3.25 10.11
N LEU A 108 -2.47 4.32 9.60
CA LEU A 108 -3.12 5.61 9.43
C LEU A 108 -4.32 5.52 8.48
N TYR A 109 -4.19 4.78 7.38
CA TYR A 109 -5.28 4.53 6.44
C TYR A 109 -6.44 3.73 7.04
N MET A 110 -6.19 2.88 8.03
CA MET A 110 -7.25 2.19 8.74
C MET A 110 -7.86 3.02 9.88
N ALA A 111 -7.08 3.92 10.49
CA ALA A 111 -7.48 4.64 11.70
C ALA A 111 -8.23 5.95 11.42
N ALA A 112 -8.09 6.56 10.24
CA ALA A 112 -8.73 7.84 9.94
C ALA A 112 -10.13 7.68 9.32
N PRO A 113 -11.09 8.58 9.65
CA PRO A 113 -12.40 8.62 9.01
C PRO A 113 -12.25 9.09 7.56
N THR A 114 -12.32 8.12 6.63
CA THR A 114 -12.68 8.12 5.19
C THR A 114 -12.44 9.32 4.24
N ALA A 115 -12.38 10.58 4.67
CA ALA A 115 -12.15 11.74 3.80
C ALA A 115 -10.67 12.12 3.68
N ALA A 116 -9.95 12.23 4.80
CA ALA A 116 -8.54 12.68 4.81
C ALA A 116 -7.56 11.66 4.20
N ILE A 117 -7.91 10.37 4.24
CA ILE A 117 -7.11 9.28 3.64
C ILE A 117 -7.30 9.20 2.13
N ARG A 118 -8.51 9.48 1.62
CA ARG A 118 -8.74 9.53 0.17
C ARG A 118 -7.82 10.54 -0.49
N ASP A 119 -7.60 11.70 0.14
CA ASP A 119 -6.67 12.69 -0.40
C ASP A 119 -5.20 12.23 -0.42
N LEU A 120 -4.81 11.29 0.44
CA LEU A 120 -3.45 10.72 0.52
C LEU A 120 -3.25 9.44 -0.32
N ALA A 121 -4.29 8.63 -0.50
CA ALA A 121 -4.24 7.37 -1.27
C ALA A 121 -4.49 7.57 -2.78
N VAL A 122 -5.28 8.58 -3.14
CA VAL A 122 -5.60 8.93 -4.54
C VAL A 122 -4.35 9.17 -5.40
N PRO A 123 -3.28 9.84 -4.93
CA PRO A 123 -2.05 10.01 -5.73
C PRO A 123 -1.35 8.69 -6.09
N LEU A 124 -1.37 7.71 -5.18
CA LEU A 124 -0.76 6.38 -5.42
C LEU A 124 -1.59 5.60 -6.43
N GLU A 125 -2.90 5.48 -6.21
CA GLU A 125 -3.81 4.78 -7.13
C GLU A 125 -3.88 5.47 -8.51
N ALA A 126 -3.77 6.80 -8.56
CA ALA A 126 -3.72 7.54 -9.81
C ALA A 126 -2.48 7.20 -10.66
N THR A 127 -1.35 6.86 -10.04
CA THR A 127 -0.14 6.46 -10.78
C THR A 127 -0.35 5.11 -11.46
N ASP A 128 -0.94 4.15 -10.76
CA ASP A 128 -1.28 2.83 -11.32
C ASP A 128 -2.33 2.95 -12.42
N VAL A 129 -3.36 3.77 -12.21
CA VAL A 129 -4.38 4.06 -13.22
C VAL A 129 -3.77 4.68 -14.47
N ALA A 130 -2.83 5.62 -14.34
CA ALA A 130 -2.16 6.23 -15.49
C ALA A 130 -1.41 5.19 -16.32
N LEU A 131 -0.74 4.24 -15.67
CA LEU A 131 -0.01 3.14 -16.31
C LEU A 131 -0.96 2.13 -16.95
N GLU A 132 -1.95 1.63 -16.22
CA GLU A 132 -2.84 0.57 -16.70
C GLU A 132 -3.82 1.05 -17.78
N CYS A 133 -4.30 2.30 -17.68
CA CYS A 133 -5.17 2.91 -18.68
C CYS A 133 -4.37 3.64 -19.77
N GLY A 134 -3.04 3.74 -19.65
CA GLY A 134 -2.16 4.45 -20.58
C GLY A 134 -2.61 5.89 -20.83
N SER A 135 -3.10 6.58 -19.78
CA SER A 135 -3.72 7.90 -19.89
C SER A 135 -3.61 8.69 -18.59
N ALA A 136 -2.89 9.80 -18.64
CA ALA A 136 -2.84 10.76 -17.53
C ALA A 136 -4.23 11.36 -17.25
N LEU A 137 -5.04 11.56 -18.29
CA LEU A 137 -6.41 12.03 -18.13
C LEU A 137 -7.28 11.02 -17.36
N ALA A 138 -7.09 9.71 -17.58
CA ALA A 138 -7.81 8.68 -16.82
C ALA A 138 -7.45 8.73 -15.33
N ALA A 139 -6.18 8.95 -14.99
CA ALA A 139 -5.73 9.14 -13.61
C ALA A 139 -6.32 10.40 -12.96
N GLU A 140 -6.37 11.51 -13.69
CA GLU A 140 -6.98 12.76 -13.21
C GLU A 140 -8.49 12.58 -12.94
N VAL A 141 -9.21 11.94 -13.86
CA VAL A 141 -10.65 11.65 -13.74
C VAL A 141 -10.91 10.69 -12.58
N TYR A 142 -10.14 9.61 -12.46
CA TYR A 142 -10.22 8.68 -11.33
C TYR A 142 -10.04 9.42 -10.00
N GLY A 143 -8.98 10.23 -9.87
CA GLY A 143 -8.73 10.98 -8.64
C GLY A 143 -9.81 12.02 -8.33
N PHE A 144 -10.44 12.60 -9.35
CA PHE A 144 -11.58 13.50 -9.17
C PHE A 144 -12.80 12.78 -8.59
N VAL A 145 -13.13 11.59 -9.09
CA VAL A 145 -14.24 10.76 -8.61
C VAL A 145 -13.93 10.18 -7.24
N ALA A 146 -12.73 9.66 -7.01
CA ALA A 146 -12.31 9.05 -5.76
C ALA A 146 -12.42 10.02 -4.56
N ARG A 147 -12.03 11.28 -4.73
CA ARG A 147 -12.18 12.32 -3.70
C ARG A 147 -13.63 12.64 -3.39
N ARG A 148 -14.52 12.59 -4.38
CA ARG A 148 -15.94 12.97 -4.24
C ARG A 148 -16.86 11.77 -3.96
N GLY A 149 -16.35 10.55 -4.07
CA GLY A 149 -17.10 9.31 -3.85
C GLY A 149 -18.00 8.92 -5.01
N ARG A 150 -18.96 9.78 -5.36
CA ARG A 150 -19.93 9.59 -6.45
C ARG A 150 -20.13 10.91 -7.20
N VAL A 151 -20.05 10.88 -8.53
CA VAL A 151 -20.06 12.08 -9.38
C VAL A 151 -20.91 11.83 -10.62
N SER A 152 -21.77 12.78 -10.99
CA SER A 152 -22.56 12.68 -12.24
C SER A 152 -21.69 12.93 -13.48
N ARG A 153 -22.12 12.44 -14.64
CA ARG A 153 -21.47 12.71 -15.94
C ARG A 153 -21.47 14.20 -16.23
N SER A 154 -22.59 14.87 -16.02
CA SER A 154 -22.70 16.33 -16.13
C SER A 154 -21.64 17.08 -15.30
N THR A 155 -21.38 16.63 -14.06
CA THR A 155 -20.35 17.22 -13.21
C THR A 155 -18.93 16.96 -13.75
N LEU A 156 -18.67 15.77 -14.29
CA LEU A 156 -17.38 15.44 -14.91
C LEU A 156 -17.15 16.24 -16.19
N THR A 157 -18.15 16.32 -17.07
CA THR A 157 -18.06 17.11 -18.30
C THR A 157 -17.82 18.59 -18.00
N ALA A 158 -18.45 19.13 -16.95
CA ALA A 158 -18.20 20.50 -16.51
C ALA A 158 -16.78 20.67 -15.92
N ALA A 159 -16.33 19.74 -15.07
CA ALA A 159 -15.02 19.82 -14.42
C ALA A 159 -13.84 19.64 -15.39
N PHE A 160 -14.04 18.89 -16.47
CA PHE A 160 -13.05 18.61 -17.51
C PHE A 160 -13.43 19.26 -18.85
N ALA A 161 -14.19 20.35 -18.81
CA ALA A 161 -14.61 21.07 -20.00
C ALA A 161 -13.39 21.47 -20.86
N GLY A 162 -13.44 21.17 -22.15
CA GLY A 162 -12.33 21.46 -23.09
C GLY A 162 -11.18 20.45 -23.08
N ARG A 163 -11.23 19.38 -22.26
CA ARG A 163 -10.26 18.28 -22.34
C ARG A 163 -10.74 17.25 -23.37
N GLU A 164 -10.04 17.14 -24.49
CA GLU A 164 -10.29 16.08 -25.47
C GLU A 164 -9.99 14.70 -24.86
N GLY A 165 -10.76 13.68 -25.25
CA GLY A 165 -10.55 12.30 -24.80
C GLY A 165 -11.18 11.94 -23.44
N LEU A 166 -12.01 12.80 -22.85
CA LEU A 166 -12.71 12.49 -21.58
C LEU A 166 -13.56 11.21 -21.66
N GLU A 167 -14.32 11.05 -22.75
CA GLU A 167 -15.16 9.86 -22.97
C GLU A 167 -14.33 8.58 -23.12
N GLU A 168 -13.19 8.68 -23.79
CA GLU A 168 -12.26 7.55 -23.92
C GLU A 168 -11.63 7.20 -22.57
N ALA A 169 -11.24 8.20 -21.77
CA ALA A 169 -10.73 8.00 -20.42
C ALA A 169 -11.78 7.32 -19.52
N LEU A 170 -13.04 7.76 -19.56
CA LEU A 170 -14.14 7.14 -18.82
C LEU A 170 -14.38 5.69 -19.27
N SER A 171 -14.39 5.43 -20.58
CA SER A 171 -14.53 4.09 -21.14
C SER A 171 -13.40 3.14 -20.68
N ARG A 172 -12.15 3.61 -20.67
CA ARG A 172 -11.00 2.84 -20.17
C ARG A 172 -11.12 2.56 -18.66
N LEU A 173 -11.51 3.55 -17.86
CA LEU A 173 -11.70 3.38 -16.42
C LEU A 173 -12.81 2.38 -16.08
N VAL A 174 -13.93 2.42 -16.81
CA VAL A 174 -15.05 1.49 -16.61
C VAL A 174 -14.69 0.09 -17.07
N SER A 175 -14.09 -0.06 -18.25
CA SER A 175 -13.70 -1.38 -18.78
C SER A 175 -12.65 -2.09 -17.93
N ARG A 176 -11.78 -1.34 -17.25
CA ARG A 176 -10.79 -1.86 -16.30
C ARG A 176 -11.32 -2.02 -14.87
N GLY A 177 -12.56 -1.62 -14.60
CA GLY A 177 -13.21 -1.78 -13.30
C GLY A 177 -12.82 -0.73 -12.24
N TYR A 178 -12.07 0.31 -12.61
CA TYR A 178 -11.72 1.40 -11.70
C TYR A 178 -12.92 2.30 -11.37
N LEU A 179 -13.83 2.47 -12.32
CA LEU A 179 -15.10 3.15 -12.12
C LEU A 179 -16.27 2.21 -12.37
N LEU A 180 -17.30 2.33 -11.54
CA LEU A 180 -18.62 1.76 -11.78
C LEU A 180 -19.53 2.87 -12.31
N MET A 181 -20.26 2.56 -13.36
CA MET A 181 -21.24 3.43 -13.97
C MET A 181 -22.65 2.98 -13.55
N GLU A 182 -23.44 3.92 -13.05
CA GLU A 182 -24.81 3.70 -12.57
C GLU A 182 -25.73 4.72 -13.23
N GLU A 183 -26.87 4.28 -13.76
CA GLU A 183 -27.89 5.18 -14.30
C GLU A 183 -28.99 5.41 -13.26
N GLU A 184 -29.26 6.67 -12.94
CA GLU A 184 -30.33 7.05 -12.00
C GLU A 184 -31.07 8.26 -12.56
N GLY A 185 -32.37 8.10 -12.85
CA GLY A 185 -33.22 9.20 -13.34
C GLY A 185 -32.82 9.77 -14.71
N GLY A 186 -32.17 8.97 -15.57
CA GLY A 186 -31.69 9.40 -16.89
C GLY A 186 -30.34 10.15 -16.87
N GLU A 187 -29.69 10.23 -15.71
CA GLU A 187 -28.32 10.75 -15.56
C GLU A 187 -27.37 9.59 -15.22
N LEU A 188 -26.14 9.68 -15.74
CA LEU A 188 -25.10 8.69 -15.47
C LEU A 188 -24.24 9.16 -14.29
N TYR A 189 -24.01 8.27 -13.35
CA TYR A 189 -23.15 8.48 -12.19
C TYR A 189 -21.97 7.54 -12.23
N TYR A 190 -20.81 8.06 -11.84
CA TYR A 190 -19.58 7.31 -11.70
C TYR A 190 -19.17 7.30 -10.24
N ARG A 191 -18.78 6.12 -9.75
CA ARG A 191 -18.13 5.96 -8.45
C ARG A 191 -16.95 5.01 -8.57
N VAL A 192 -16.02 5.09 -7.62
CA VAL A 192 -14.89 4.15 -7.60
C VAL A 192 -15.41 2.73 -7.44
N GLY A 193 -14.95 1.84 -8.32
CA GLY A 193 -15.23 0.41 -8.25
C GLY A 193 -14.50 -0.25 -7.10
N LYS A 194 -15.11 -1.29 -6.50
CA LYS A 194 -14.39 -2.20 -5.61
C LYS A 194 -13.52 -3.09 -6.49
N LEU A 195 -12.21 -3.02 -6.31
CA LEU A 195 -11.31 -4.11 -6.68
C LEU A 195 -10.96 -4.90 -5.42
#